data_AF-A0A519HHD1-F1
#
_entry.id   AF-A0A519HHD1-F1
#
_cell.length_a   1.000
_cell.length_b   1.000
_cell.length_c   1.000
_cell.angle_alpha   90.00
_cell.angle_beta   90.00
_cell.angle_gamma   90.00
#
_symmetry.space_group_name_H-M   'P 1'
#
loop_
_entity.id
_entity.type
_entity.pdbx_description
1 polymer ?
#
loop_
_entity_poly.entity_id
_entity_poly.type
_entity_poly.pdbx_seq_one_letter_code
_entity_poly.pdbx_strand_id
1 'polypeptide(L)'
;MKTPEPRKGMPSPKLTRAEFTERYLSRFADPAFAPMSAELDKIAGIAWEAYRDHRKAPVTRKAGPGYADPNYDLAVDWINARAMVDEAKARFESGDGPLKVLLINGSSRSEHTCPGEMSKSYRLVQMAERVLSKAGIETTILDLSRLSSEFGRDIHPCKACFSTAAALCHWPCSCYPNYSLGQVHDWMNDIYPMWVEAHGVFIVTPVNWYQVSSPMKLMMDRLVCADGGNPDPSLTQGKDAKLAKAEELKGWDYPRHLQGRIFSVVVHGDVEGAENVRRSVSDWLKFMKFTPAGPDAEIDRYIGYWEPYATSHDSLDKDTDMQAEVRIAAEQLARAIKARRGGELVPTYEGLESPRQK
;
A
#
# COMPACT_ATOMS: atom_id res chain seq x y z
N MET A 1 -29.65 4.95 15.87
CA MET A 1 -29.05 6.30 16.00
C MET A 1 -29.41 7.13 14.78
N LYS A 2 -29.68 8.44 14.88
CA LYS A 2 -29.98 9.26 13.69
C LYS A 2 -28.70 9.43 12.86
N THR A 3 -28.77 9.18 11.55
CA THR A 3 -27.62 9.38 10.65
C THR A 3 -27.18 10.84 10.62
N PRO A 4 -25.92 11.17 10.96
CA PRO A 4 -25.44 12.54 10.92
C PRO A 4 -25.18 13.00 9.48
N GLU A 5 -25.52 14.25 9.17
CA GLU A 5 -25.26 14.84 7.85
C GLU A 5 -23.73 15.02 7.60
N PRO A 6 -23.24 14.81 6.36
CA PRO A 6 -21.87 15.16 5.98
C PRO A 6 -21.60 16.67 6.14
N ARG A 7 -20.48 17.03 6.75
CA ARG A 7 -20.05 18.44 6.89
C ARG A 7 -19.37 18.92 5.61
N LYS A 8 -19.66 20.15 5.22
CA LYS A 8 -19.11 20.84 4.03
C LYS A 8 -18.65 22.24 4.44
N GLY A 9 -17.62 22.78 3.80
CA GLY A 9 -17.12 24.14 4.11
C GLY A 9 -15.68 24.44 3.69
N MET A 10 -14.91 23.45 3.21
CA MET A 10 -13.58 23.70 2.66
C MET A 10 -13.66 24.50 1.36
N PRO A 11 -12.70 25.40 1.10
CA PRO A 11 -12.63 26.14 -0.17
C PRO A 11 -12.43 25.18 -1.34
N SER A 12 -13.02 25.50 -2.49
CA SER A 12 -12.91 24.67 -3.68
C SER A 12 -11.51 24.79 -4.29
N PRO A 13 -10.79 23.68 -4.56
CA PRO A 13 -9.52 23.69 -5.27
C PRO A 13 -9.71 23.72 -6.80
N LYS A 14 -10.92 24.03 -7.29
CA LYS A 14 -11.23 24.01 -8.73
C LYS A 14 -10.48 25.12 -9.45
N LEU A 15 -9.63 24.73 -10.40
CA LEU A 15 -8.86 25.64 -11.23
C LEU A 15 -9.74 26.30 -12.28
N THR A 16 -9.37 27.50 -12.68
CA THR A 16 -9.82 28.09 -13.95
C THR A 16 -9.26 27.32 -15.14
N ARG A 17 -9.83 27.51 -16.33
CA ARG A 17 -9.34 26.87 -17.56
C ARG A 17 -7.89 27.21 -17.85
N ALA A 18 -7.51 28.47 -17.65
CA ALA A 18 -6.15 28.96 -17.90
C ALA A 18 -5.14 28.25 -16.97
N GLU A 19 -5.38 28.27 -15.66
CA GLU A 19 -4.51 27.61 -14.66
C GLU A 19 -4.41 26.09 -14.88
N PHE A 20 -5.52 25.44 -15.25
CA PHE A 20 -5.50 24.02 -15.59
C PHE A 20 -4.65 23.76 -16.82
N THR A 21 -4.82 24.55 -17.89
CA THR A 21 -4.11 24.36 -19.16
C THR A 21 -2.61 24.54 -18.97
N GLU A 22 -2.21 25.61 -18.26
CA GLU A 22 -0.82 25.86 -17.90
C GLU A 22 -0.21 24.67 -17.13
N ARG A 23 -0.90 24.19 -16.08
CA ARG A 23 -0.43 23.05 -15.29
C ARG A 23 -0.40 21.74 -16.09
N TYR A 24 -1.38 21.51 -16.95
CA TYR A 24 -1.45 20.30 -17.77
C TYR A 24 -0.31 20.25 -18.78
N LEU A 25 -0.02 21.40 -19.41
CA LEU A 25 0.99 21.51 -20.46
C LEU A 25 2.42 21.62 -19.92
N SER A 26 2.62 21.88 -18.63
CA SER A 26 3.96 22.06 -18.03
C SER A 26 4.89 20.84 -18.19
N ARG A 27 4.34 19.64 -18.44
CA ARG A 27 5.12 18.42 -18.72
C ARG A 27 5.73 18.37 -20.13
N PHE A 28 5.29 19.27 -21.02
CA PHE A 28 5.73 19.35 -22.43
C PHE A 28 6.63 20.56 -22.67
N ALA A 29 7.40 20.98 -21.67
CA ALA A 29 8.25 22.16 -21.74
C ALA A 29 9.48 22.01 -22.65
N ASP A 30 9.83 20.78 -23.04
CA ASP A 30 10.95 20.53 -23.95
C ASP A 30 10.71 21.21 -25.31
N PRO A 31 11.67 21.98 -25.86
CA PRO A 31 11.53 22.64 -27.16
C PRO A 31 11.14 21.71 -28.32
N ALA A 32 11.40 20.40 -28.21
CA ALA A 32 10.95 19.39 -29.17
C ALA A 32 9.43 19.34 -29.34
N PHE A 33 8.65 19.80 -28.35
CA PHE A 33 7.19 19.89 -28.45
C PHE A 33 6.68 21.16 -29.13
N ALA A 34 7.53 22.16 -29.38
CA ALA A 34 7.10 23.45 -29.95
C ALA A 34 6.34 23.33 -31.29
N PRO A 35 6.75 22.45 -32.24
CA PRO A 35 6.01 22.24 -33.48
C PRO A 35 4.60 21.67 -33.30
N MET A 36 4.30 21.08 -32.12
CA MET A 36 3.04 20.40 -31.79
C MET A 36 2.14 21.22 -30.84
N SER A 37 2.42 22.52 -30.67
CA SER A 37 1.70 23.40 -29.74
C SER A 37 0.18 23.42 -29.98
N ALA A 38 -0.25 23.51 -31.25
CA ALA A 38 -1.66 23.52 -31.60
C ALA A 38 -2.38 22.19 -31.26
N GLU A 39 -1.69 21.06 -31.40
CA GLU A 39 -2.18 19.74 -31.03
C GLU A 39 -2.29 19.60 -29.51
N LEU A 40 -1.26 20.05 -28.78
CA LEU A 40 -1.25 20.04 -27.32
C LEU A 40 -2.38 20.90 -26.73
N ASP A 41 -2.67 22.06 -27.32
CA ASP A 41 -3.81 22.91 -26.92
C ASP A 41 -5.16 22.20 -27.10
N LYS A 42 -5.32 21.46 -28.20
CA LYS A 42 -6.53 20.65 -28.43
C LYS A 42 -6.67 19.54 -27.38
N ILE A 43 -5.58 18.83 -27.08
CA ILE A 43 -5.56 17.77 -26.07
C ILE A 43 -5.86 18.33 -24.68
N ALA A 44 -5.24 19.46 -24.31
CA ALA A 44 -5.50 20.14 -23.05
C ALA A 44 -6.96 20.60 -22.94
N GLY A 45 -7.57 21.04 -24.05
CA GLY A 45 -9.00 21.35 -24.13
C GLY A 45 -9.90 20.16 -23.75
N ILE A 46 -9.61 18.97 -24.28
CA ILE A 46 -10.35 17.73 -23.95
C ILE A 46 -10.13 17.34 -22.48
N ALA A 47 -8.89 17.42 -21.99
CA ALA A 47 -8.57 17.14 -20.60
C ALA A 47 -9.27 18.12 -19.63
N TRP A 48 -9.39 19.39 -20.02
CA TRP A 48 -10.12 20.41 -19.28
C TRP A 48 -11.59 20.06 -19.14
N GLU A 49 -12.25 19.58 -20.20
CA GLU A 49 -13.64 19.15 -20.11
C GLU A 49 -13.82 18.00 -19.12
N ALA A 50 -12.90 17.02 -19.12
CA ALA A 50 -12.93 15.92 -18.17
C ALA A 50 -12.75 16.39 -16.72
N TYR A 51 -11.85 17.35 -16.49
CA TYR A 51 -11.66 18.00 -15.19
C TYR A 51 -12.88 18.80 -14.75
N ARG A 52 -13.41 19.67 -15.62
CA ARG A 52 -14.57 20.53 -15.37
C ARG A 52 -15.80 19.73 -14.96
N ASP A 53 -16.01 18.61 -15.64
CA ASP A 53 -17.18 17.73 -15.49
C ASP A 53 -16.94 16.60 -14.48
N HIS A 54 -15.80 16.60 -13.78
CA HIS A 54 -15.43 15.62 -12.76
C HIS A 54 -15.51 14.15 -13.24
N ARG A 55 -15.14 13.90 -14.50
CA ARG A 55 -15.13 12.56 -15.11
C ARG A 55 -14.02 11.69 -14.54
N LYS A 56 -14.23 11.17 -13.33
CA LYS A 56 -13.24 10.36 -12.59
C LYS A 56 -12.99 9.02 -13.27
N ALA A 57 -14.04 8.29 -13.64
CA ALA A 57 -14.00 6.96 -14.22
C ALA A 57 -14.72 7.01 -15.58
N PRO A 58 -13.99 7.15 -16.69
CA PRO A 58 -14.60 7.41 -18.00
C PRO A 58 -15.30 6.19 -18.59
N VAL A 59 -14.92 4.97 -18.16
CA VAL A 59 -15.50 3.72 -18.64
C VAL A 59 -16.11 2.96 -17.46
N THR A 60 -17.40 2.65 -17.58
CA THR A 60 -18.17 1.93 -16.57
C THR A 60 -18.93 0.76 -17.16
N ARG A 61 -19.32 -0.17 -16.29
CA ARG A 61 -20.27 -1.26 -16.59
C ARG A 61 -21.19 -1.45 -15.39
N LYS A 62 -22.40 -1.95 -15.64
CA LYS A 62 -23.31 -2.39 -14.58
C LYS A 62 -22.64 -3.41 -13.67
N ALA A 63 -22.83 -3.23 -12.36
CA ALA A 63 -22.23 -4.06 -11.33
C ALA A 63 -22.59 -5.55 -11.49
N GLY A 64 -23.86 -5.82 -11.80
CA GLY A 64 -24.39 -7.15 -12.03
C GLY A 64 -24.81 -7.86 -10.75
N PRO A 65 -25.27 -9.12 -10.87
CA PRO A 65 -25.77 -9.90 -9.73
C PRO A 65 -24.72 -10.07 -8.61
N GLY A 66 -25.16 -10.06 -7.35
CA GLY A 66 -24.30 -10.22 -6.17
C GLY A 66 -23.84 -8.90 -5.53
N TYR A 67 -23.99 -7.77 -6.22
CA TYR A 67 -23.84 -6.43 -5.65
C TYR A 67 -25.15 -5.94 -5.04
N ALA A 68 -25.08 -5.08 -4.02
CA ALA A 68 -26.22 -4.47 -3.35
C ALA A 68 -27.12 -3.69 -4.31
N ASP A 69 -26.53 -3.02 -5.31
CA ASP A 69 -27.23 -2.48 -6.47
C ASP A 69 -26.61 -3.01 -7.78
N PRO A 70 -27.23 -4.04 -8.39
CA PRO A 70 -26.77 -4.61 -9.66
C PRO A 70 -26.74 -3.62 -10.83
N ASN A 71 -27.52 -2.53 -10.76
CA ASN A 71 -27.65 -1.55 -11.83
C ASN A 71 -26.71 -0.34 -11.66
N TYR A 72 -25.93 -0.29 -10.58
CA TYR A 72 -24.93 0.75 -10.36
C TYR A 72 -23.82 0.67 -11.42
N ASP A 73 -23.38 1.84 -11.92
CA ASP A 73 -22.28 1.94 -12.89
C ASP A 73 -20.93 1.88 -12.17
N LEU A 74 -20.29 0.71 -12.18
CA LEU A 74 -18.95 0.49 -11.63
C LEU A 74 -17.88 0.81 -12.66
N ALA A 75 -16.80 1.44 -12.19
CA ALA A 75 -15.60 1.68 -12.99
C ALA A 75 -14.98 0.36 -13.43
N VAL A 76 -14.67 0.21 -14.72
CA VAL A 76 -13.99 -0.99 -15.24
C VAL A 76 -12.63 -1.21 -14.56
N ASP A 77 -11.90 -0.13 -14.26
CA ASP A 77 -10.63 -0.20 -13.51
C ASP A 77 -10.79 -0.87 -12.15
N TRP A 78 -11.88 -0.55 -11.44
CA TRP A 78 -12.15 -1.14 -10.12
C TRP A 78 -12.57 -2.60 -10.25
N ILE A 79 -13.37 -2.95 -11.26
CA ILE A 79 -13.74 -4.35 -11.54
C ILE A 79 -12.49 -5.19 -11.79
N ASN A 80 -11.55 -4.68 -12.60
CA ASN A 80 -10.30 -5.39 -12.90
C ASN A 80 -9.42 -5.53 -11.64
N ALA A 81 -9.25 -4.43 -10.87
CA ALA A 81 -8.49 -4.48 -9.62
C ALA A 81 -9.11 -5.46 -8.61
N ARG A 82 -10.45 -5.52 -8.56
CA ARG A 82 -11.17 -6.46 -7.71
C ARG A 82 -10.92 -7.90 -8.13
N ALA A 83 -10.97 -8.20 -9.44
CA ALA A 83 -10.67 -9.52 -9.97
C ALA A 83 -9.25 -9.98 -9.60
N MET A 84 -8.24 -9.10 -9.73
CA MET A 84 -6.86 -9.41 -9.34
C MET A 84 -6.74 -9.74 -7.84
N VAL A 85 -7.48 -9.02 -6.98
CA VAL A 85 -7.53 -9.29 -5.54
C VAL A 85 -8.22 -10.63 -5.24
N ASP A 86 -9.33 -10.94 -5.92
CA ASP A 86 -10.04 -12.21 -5.72
C ASP A 86 -9.20 -13.41 -6.21
N GLU A 87 -8.47 -13.27 -7.32
CA GLU A 87 -7.53 -14.28 -7.80
C GLU A 87 -6.36 -14.50 -6.81
N ALA A 88 -5.80 -13.41 -6.27
CA ALA A 88 -4.76 -13.49 -5.22
C ALA A 88 -5.28 -14.17 -3.96
N LYS A 89 -6.54 -13.89 -3.58
CA LYS A 89 -7.20 -14.53 -2.44
C LYS A 89 -7.35 -16.03 -2.65
N ALA A 90 -7.79 -16.45 -3.84
CA ALA A 90 -7.90 -17.87 -4.18
C ALA A 90 -6.55 -18.61 -4.07
N ARG A 91 -5.45 -17.96 -4.49
CA ARG A 91 -4.09 -18.53 -4.34
C ARG A 91 -3.63 -18.61 -2.89
N PHE A 92 -3.96 -17.62 -2.06
CA PHE A 92 -3.69 -17.66 -0.61
C PHE A 92 -4.48 -18.78 0.08
N GLU A 93 -5.75 -18.96 -0.27
CA GLU A 93 -6.65 -19.96 0.35
C GLU A 93 -6.38 -21.40 -0.12
N SER A 94 -5.66 -21.59 -1.23
CA SER A 94 -5.24 -22.91 -1.69
C SER A 94 -4.37 -23.61 -0.63
N GLY A 95 -4.83 -24.79 -0.20
CA GLY A 95 -4.20 -25.62 0.84
C GLY A 95 -2.90 -26.28 0.39
N ASP A 96 -2.85 -26.62 -0.89
CA ASP A 96 -1.80 -27.32 -1.61
C ASP A 96 -0.83 -26.39 -2.37
N GLY A 97 -1.17 -25.10 -2.43
CA GLY A 97 -0.34 -24.08 -3.07
C GLY A 97 0.95 -23.76 -2.31
N PRO A 98 1.92 -23.15 -2.99
CA PRO A 98 3.18 -22.75 -2.37
C PRO A 98 2.96 -21.68 -1.30
N LEU A 99 3.78 -21.72 -0.24
CA LEU A 99 3.85 -20.63 0.72
C LEU A 99 4.56 -19.44 0.08
N LYS A 100 4.00 -18.25 0.31
CA LYS A 100 4.42 -17.01 -0.33
C LYS A 100 4.74 -15.93 0.69
N VAL A 101 5.85 -15.22 0.50
CA VAL A 101 6.24 -14.07 1.30
C VAL A 101 6.40 -12.83 0.43
N LEU A 102 5.77 -11.74 0.86
CA LEU A 102 5.99 -10.41 0.30
C LEU A 102 7.17 -9.76 1.04
N LEU A 103 8.26 -9.53 0.32
CA LEU A 103 9.44 -8.81 0.79
C LEU A 103 9.30 -7.33 0.38
N ILE A 104 9.37 -6.39 1.32
CA ILE A 104 9.17 -4.97 1.02
C ILE A 104 10.46 -4.20 1.28
N ASN A 105 11.05 -3.62 0.24
CA ASN A 105 12.07 -2.60 0.38
C ASN A 105 11.39 -1.25 0.60
N GLY A 106 11.43 -0.75 1.84
CA GLY A 106 10.89 0.55 2.25
C GLY A 106 11.79 1.74 1.93
N SER A 107 12.95 1.56 1.28
CA SER A 107 13.82 2.68 0.90
C SER A 107 13.33 3.39 -0.36
N SER A 108 13.50 4.72 -0.40
CA SER A 108 13.36 5.53 -1.62
C SER A 108 14.67 5.62 -2.41
N ARG A 109 15.75 4.95 -1.99
CA ARG A 109 17.06 5.04 -2.66
C ARG A 109 17.23 3.96 -3.73
N SER A 110 17.73 4.38 -4.88
CA SER A 110 18.11 3.52 -6.00
C SER A 110 19.32 4.11 -6.72
N GLU A 111 20.20 3.25 -7.22
CA GLU A 111 21.37 3.63 -8.04
C GLU A 111 21.01 4.21 -9.40
N HIS A 112 19.78 4.00 -9.86
CA HIS A 112 19.32 4.49 -11.16
C HIS A 112 18.81 5.95 -11.11
N THR A 113 19.04 6.67 -10.00
CA THR A 113 18.60 8.07 -9.79
C THR A 113 19.61 8.86 -8.97
N CYS A 114 19.21 10.04 -8.46
CA CYS A 114 20.06 10.99 -7.73
C CYS A 114 20.98 10.37 -6.66
N PRO A 115 20.57 9.36 -5.86
CA PRO A 115 21.47 8.76 -4.88
C PRO A 115 22.68 8.04 -5.48
N GLY A 116 22.61 7.56 -6.74
CA GLY A 116 23.71 6.90 -7.43
C GLY A 116 24.20 5.58 -6.82
N GLU A 117 23.50 5.05 -5.81
CA GLU A 117 23.89 3.85 -5.06
C GLU A 117 22.64 3.08 -4.59
N MET A 118 22.72 1.75 -4.56
CA MET A 118 21.68 0.88 -4.01
C MET A 118 21.41 1.17 -2.52
N SER A 119 20.23 0.86 -2.03
CA SER A 119 19.91 1.05 -0.60
C SER A 119 20.43 -0.10 0.27
N LYS A 120 20.86 0.20 1.51
CA LYS A 120 21.09 -0.80 2.57
C LYS A 120 19.86 -1.72 2.75
N SER A 121 18.65 -1.15 2.71
CA SER A 121 17.40 -1.91 2.80
C SER A 121 17.26 -2.98 1.72
N TYR A 122 17.58 -2.66 0.46
CA TYR A 122 17.51 -3.63 -0.63
C TYR A 122 18.52 -4.77 -0.43
N ARG A 123 19.75 -4.47 0.02
CA ARG A 123 20.76 -5.49 0.37
C ARG A 123 20.26 -6.45 1.45
N LEU A 124 19.62 -5.91 2.49
CA LEU A 124 19.03 -6.69 3.58
C LEU A 124 17.82 -7.52 3.10
N VAL A 125 16.96 -6.97 2.23
CA VAL A 125 15.87 -7.72 1.58
C VAL A 125 16.41 -8.92 0.80
N GLN A 126 17.49 -8.75 0.04
CA GLN A 126 18.12 -9.86 -0.70
C GLN A 126 18.70 -10.93 0.24
N MET A 127 19.15 -10.56 1.45
CA MET A 127 19.58 -11.54 2.46
C MET A 127 18.40 -12.36 2.95
N ALA A 128 17.27 -11.72 3.28
CA ALA A 128 16.05 -12.40 3.71
C ALA A 128 15.49 -13.29 2.59
N GLU A 129 15.48 -12.81 1.34
CA GLU A 129 15.07 -13.57 0.16
C GLU A 129 15.83 -14.88 0.05
N ARG A 130 17.17 -14.85 0.11
CA ARG A 130 17.99 -16.07 0.02
C ARG A 130 17.66 -17.08 1.11
N VAL A 131 17.32 -16.64 2.31
CA VAL A 131 16.92 -17.53 3.42
C VAL A 131 15.55 -18.16 3.13
N LEU A 132 14.58 -17.36 2.71
CA LEU A 132 13.22 -17.82 2.40
C LEU A 132 13.20 -18.79 1.21
N SER A 133 13.93 -18.48 0.13
CA SER A 133 14.05 -19.36 -1.04
C SER A 133 14.70 -20.70 -0.69
N LYS A 134 15.75 -20.70 0.15
CA LYS A 134 16.35 -21.94 0.67
C LYS A 134 15.38 -22.76 1.52
N ALA A 135 14.43 -22.10 2.18
CA ALA A 135 13.36 -22.75 2.92
C ALA A 135 12.20 -23.22 2.01
N GLY A 136 12.29 -23.05 0.68
CA GLY A 136 11.25 -23.48 -0.27
C GLY A 136 10.01 -22.57 -0.27
N ILE A 137 10.17 -21.31 0.11
CA ILE A 137 9.10 -20.30 0.13
C ILE A 137 9.25 -19.43 -1.11
N GLU A 138 8.16 -19.20 -1.83
CA GLU A 138 8.13 -18.27 -2.95
C GLU A 138 8.16 -16.83 -2.43
N THR A 139 8.99 -15.99 -3.04
CA THR A 139 9.15 -14.59 -2.66
C THR A 139 8.71 -13.65 -3.77
N THR A 140 8.13 -12.52 -3.40
CA THR A 140 7.91 -11.38 -4.29
C THR A 140 8.51 -10.15 -3.64
N ILE A 141 9.40 -9.45 -4.35
CA ILE A 141 9.98 -8.19 -3.87
C ILE A 141 9.14 -7.01 -4.36
N LEU A 142 8.55 -6.29 -3.41
CA LEU A 142 7.97 -4.96 -3.63
C LEU A 142 9.04 -3.90 -3.31
N ASP A 143 9.66 -3.38 -4.36
CA ASP A 143 10.65 -2.31 -4.24
C ASP A 143 10.01 -0.92 -4.36
N LEU A 144 9.83 -0.24 -3.22
CA LEU A 144 9.23 1.09 -3.19
C LEU A 144 10.17 2.19 -3.68
N SER A 145 11.45 1.88 -3.95
CA SER A 145 12.38 2.83 -4.58
C SER A 145 11.94 3.24 -5.99
N ARG A 146 11.14 2.38 -6.65
CA ARG A 146 10.55 2.62 -7.97
C ARG A 146 9.66 3.85 -8.03
N LEU A 147 9.08 4.28 -6.90
CA LEU A 147 8.34 5.55 -6.83
C LEU A 147 9.19 6.78 -7.08
N SER A 148 10.50 6.67 -6.86
CA SER A 148 11.48 7.74 -7.12
C SER A 148 12.32 7.49 -8.37
N SER A 149 12.35 6.26 -8.90
CA SER A 149 13.24 5.85 -9.98
C SER A 149 12.59 5.38 -11.26
N GLU A 150 11.28 5.15 -11.27
CA GLU A 150 10.55 4.73 -12.45
C GLU A 150 9.57 5.81 -12.93
N PHE A 151 9.68 6.16 -14.21
CA PHE A 151 8.79 7.14 -14.82
C PHE A 151 7.33 6.71 -14.72
N GLY A 152 6.49 7.59 -14.18
CA GLY A 152 5.05 7.37 -14.08
C GLY A 152 4.66 6.22 -13.15
N ARG A 153 5.46 5.91 -12.13
CA ARG A 153 5.10 4.97 -11.07
C ARG A 153 4.76 5.76 -9.80
N ASP A 154 3.48 5.84 -9.45
CA ASP A 154 3.01 6.66 -8.32
C ASP A 154 2.20 5.87 -7.31
N ILE A 155 2.26 6.25 -6.03
CA ILE A 155 1.19 5.94 -5.07
C ILE A 155 0.60 7.27 -4.64
N HIS A 156 -0.64 7.56 -5.01
CA HIS A 156 -1.27 8.79 -4.59
C HIS A 156 -1.73 8.72 -3.13
N PRO A 157 -1.72 9.85 -2.39
CA PRO A 157 -2.10 9.87 -0.96
C PRO A 157 -3.51 9.32 -0.70
N CYS A 158 -3.71 8.65 0.43
CA CYS A 158 -5.05 8.23 0.83
C CYS A 158 -5.99 9.45 1.00
N LYS A 159 -7.22 9.34 0.47
CA LYS A 159 -8.27 10.38 0.62
C LYS A 159 -9.03 10.30 1.95
N ALA A 160 -8.59 9.45 2.87
CA ALA A 160 -9.15 9.28 4.22
C ALA A 160 -10.67 9.03 4.25
N CYS A 161 -11.21 8.30 3.27
CA CYS A 161 -12.64 7.99 3.21
C CYS A 161 -13.12 7.25 4.48
N PHE A 162 -12.25 6.41 5.05
CA PHE A 162 -12.52 5.67 6.27
C PHE A 162 -12.87 6.57 7.46
N SER A 163 -12.24 7.75 7.58
CA SER A 163 -12.53 8.75 8.62
C SER A 163 -13.89 9.44 8.46
N THR A 164 -14.56 9.28 7.30
CA THR A 164 -15.95 9.74 7.12
C THR A 164 -16.93 8.67 7.57
N ALA A 165 -16.73 7.45 7.10
CA ALA A 165 -17.38 6.23 7.55
C ALA A 165 -16.58 5.02 7.02
N ALA A 166 -16.50 3.93 7.78
CA ALA A 166 -15.79 2.72 7.36
C ALA A 166 -16.33 2.18 6.01
N ALA A 167 -17.67 2.17 5.86
CA ALA A 167 -18.36 1.77 4.63
C ALA A 167 -18.04 2.66 3.40
N LEU A 168 -17.55 3.88 3.60
CA LEU A 168 -17.14 4.78 2.51
C LEU A 168 -15.77 4.42 1.95
N CYS A 169 -14.92 3.75 2.74
CA CYS A 169 -13.64 3.23 2.26
C CYS A 169 -13.92 1.95 1.49
N HIS A 170 -13.45 1.79 0.25
CA HIS A 170 -13.73 0.56 -0.52
C HIS A 170 -12.52 -0.36 -0.57
N TRP A 171 -12.76 -1.66 -0.71
CA TRP A 171 -11.75 -2.69 -0.88
C TRP A 171 -11.94 -3.47 -2.19
N PRO A 172 -10.96 -3.45 -3.13
CA PRO A 172 -9.81 -2.55 -3.15
C PRO A 172 -10.23 -1.07 -3.29
N CYS A 173 -9.30 -0.15 -3.06
CA CYS A 173 -9.61 1.28 -3.03
C CYS A 173 -10.13 1.80 -4.39
N SER A 174 -11.37 2.28 -4.44
CA SER A 174 -11.93 2.86 -5.67
C SER A 174 -11.60 4.34 -5.88
N CYS A 175 -10.79 4.98 -5.04
CA CYS A 175 -10.45 6.41 -5.20
C CYS A 175 -9.58 6.70 -6.43
N TYR A 176 -8.96 5.65 -6.97
CA TYR A 176 -7.99 5.66 -8.05
C TYR A 176 -8.27 4.52 -9.04
N PRO A 177 -7.88 4.66 -10.31
CA PRO A 177 -7.40 5.89 -10.93
C PRO A 177 -8.47 7.00 -10.91
N ASN A 178 -8.02 8.26 -10.99
CA ASN A 178 -8.90 9.40 -11.19
C ASN A 178 -8.41 10.21 -12.38
N TYR A 179 -9.05 9.97 -13.53
CA TYR A 179 -8.69 10.57 -14.80
C TYR A 179 -8.90 12.09 -14.82
N SER A 180 -9.97 12.58 -14.18
CA SER A 180 -10.21 14.03 -14.07
C SER A 180 -9.10 14.77 -13.34
N LEU A 181 -8.41 14.13 -12.38
CA LEU A 181 -7.33 14.73 -11.61
C LEU A 181 -5.93 14.33 -12.10
N GLY A 182 -5.82 13.62 -13.23
CA GLY A 182 -4.54 13.11 -13.73
C GLY A 182 -3.89 12.03 -12.84
N GLN A 183 -4.66 11.42 -11.93
CA GLN A 183 -4.18 10.41 -10.97
C GLN A 183 -4.33 9.01 -11.55
N VAL A 184 -3.71 8.78 -12.72
CA VAL A 184 -3.95 7.58 -13.56
C VAL A 184 -2.88 6.50 -13.41
N HIS A 185 -1.75 6.84 -12.82
CA HIS A 185 -0.57 5.99 -12.69
C HIS A 185 -0.43 5.36 -11.28
N ASP A 186 -1.55 5.22 -10.57
CA ASP A 186 -1.58 4.70 -9.20
C ASP A 186 -1.22 3.20 -9.17
N TRP A 187 -0.16 2.85 -8.44
CA TRP A 187 0.40 1.51 -8.38
C TRP A 187 -0.32 0.59 -7.39
N MET A 188 -1.22 1.12 -6.56
CA MET A 188 -1.82 0.31 -5.48
C MET A 188 -2.66 -0.86 -5.98
N ASN A 189 -3.27 -0.76 -7.17
CA ASN A 189 -4.05 -1.88 -7.73
C ASN A 189 -3.19 -3.13 -8.02
N ASP A 190 -1.89 -2.95 -8.30
CA ASP A 190 -0.95 -4.06 -8.44
C ASP A 190 -0.42 -4.53 -7.08
N ILE A 191 -0.31 -3.62 -6.10
CA ILE A 191 0.19 -3.90 -4.75
C ILE A 191 -0.84 -4.67 -3.90
N TYR A 192 -2.14 -4.35 -3.98
CA TYR A 192 -3.15 -5.03 -3.15
C TYR A 192 -3.13 -6.56 -3.34
N PRO A 193 -3.10 -7.12 -4.57
CA PRO A 193 -2.94 -8.56 -4.79
C PRO A 193 -1.69 -9.15 -4.14
N MET A 194 -0.55 -8.45 -4.15
CA MET A 194 0.70 -8.94 -3.52
C MET A 194 0.52 -9.12 -2.01
N TRP A 195 -0.17 -8.19 -1.34
CA TRP A 195 -0.50 -8.32 0.09
C TRP A 195 -1.50 -9.43 0.36
N VAL A 196 -2.49 -9.59 -0.52
CA VAL A 196 -3.54 -10.61 -0.37
C VAL A 196 -2.99 -12.02 -0.57
N GLU A 197 -2.09 -12.22 -1.52
CA GLU A 197 -1.52 -13.54 -1.81
C GLU A 197 -0.46 -13.98 -0.78
N ALA A 198 0.13 -13.04 -0.05
CA ALA A 198 1.20 -13.32 0.90
C ALA A 198 0.68 -14.01 2.18
N HIS A 199 1.39 -15.06 2.59
CA HIS A 199 1.22 -15.74 3.88
C HIS A 199 2.06 -15.09 4.98
N GLY A 200 3.21 -14.55 4.58
CA GLY A 200 4.08 -13.76 5.43
C GLY A 200 4.49 -12.45 4.76
N VAL A 201 4.75 -11.40 5.55
CA VAL A 201 5.29 -10.13 5.06
C VAL A 201 6.60 -9.84 5.77
N PHE A 202 7.65 -9.54 5.01
CA PHE A 202 8.94 -9.12 5.56
C PHE A 202 9.21 -7.69 5.12
N ILE A 203 9.22 -6.75 6.06
CA ILE A 203 9.44 -5.33 5.77
C ILE A 203 10.86 -4.93 6.17
N VAL A 204 11.61 -4.31 5.26
CA VAL A 204 12.88 -3.65 5.59
C VAL A 204 12.79 -2.17 5.26
N THR A 205 12.91 -1.29 6.25
CA THR A 205 12.80 0.17 6.03
C THR A 205 13.93 0.95 6.69
N PRO A 206 14.44 2.00 6.04
CA PRO A 206 15.29 2.98 6.73
C PRO A 206 14.44 3.86 7.66
N VAL A 207 15.11 4.68 8.45
CA VAL A 207 14.53 5.81 9.18
C VAL A 207 14.69 7.11 8.37
N ASN A 208 13.59 7.82 8.18
CA ASN A 208 13.56 9.19 7.65
C ASN A 208 12.93 10.11 8.70
N TRP A 209 13.71 10.95 9.39
CA TRP A 209 13.22 11.89 10.40
C TRP A 209 12.26 11.27 11.42
N TYR A 210 12.68 10.21 12.12
CA TYR A 210 11.86 9.46 13.10
C TYR A 210 10.61 8.79 12.51
N GLN A 211 10.52 8.64 11.19
CA GLN A 211 9.41 8.02 10.48
C GLN A 211 9.90 7.02 9.42
N VAL A 212 8.98 6.23 8.87
CA VAL A 212 9.23 5.48 7.62
C VAL A 212 9.46 6.44 6.45
N SER A 213 10.02 5.94 5.35
CA SER A 213 10.16 6.75 4.13
C SER A 213 8.80 7.17 3.57
N SER A 214 8.77 8.27 2.78
CA SER A 214 7.54 8.73 2.14
C SER A 214 6.88 7.68 1.23
N PRO A 215 7.62 6.94 0.37
CA PRO A 215 7.05 5.82 -0.40
C PRO A 215 6.38 4.75 0.48
N MET A 216 7.02 4.37 1.58
CA MET A 216 6.44 3.41 2.52
C MET A 216 5.19 3.96 3.21
N LYS A 217 5.21 5.22 3.63
CA LYS A 217 4.05 5.87 4.27
C LYS A 217 2.85 5.95 3.33
N LEU A 218 3.08 6.26 2.05
CA LEU A 218 2.03 6.28 1.02
C LEU A 218 1.35 4.92 0.89
N MET A 219 2.13 3.83 0.83
CA MET A 219 1.59 2.46 0.81
C MET A 219 0.82 2.13 2.10
N MET A 220 1.40 2.43 3.28
CA MET A 220 0.76 2.21 4.59
C MET A 220 -0.61 2.89 4.67
N ASP A 221 -0.69 4.17 4.32
CA ASP A 221 -1.93 4.94 4.37
C ASP A 221 -3.01 4.41 3.42
N ARG A 222 -2.59 3.80 2.31
CA ARG A 222 -3.47 3.21 1.31
C ARG A 222 -3.95 1.81 1.68
N LEU A 223 -3.35 1.17 2.69
CA LEU A 223 -3.78 -0.12 3.23
C LEU A 223 -4.86 -0.01 4.31
N VAL A 224 -5.26 1.20 4.73
CA VAL A 224 -6.42 1.38 5.65
C VAL A 224 -7.72 0.72 5.12
N CYS A 225 -7.88 0.63 3.80
CA CYS A 225 -9.02 -0.07 3.20
C CYS A 225 -8.99 -1.59 3.42
N ALA A 226 -7.83 -2.18 3.68
CA ALA A 226 -7.68 -3.59 3.95
C ALA A 226 -8.18 -3.98 5.35
N ASP A 227 -8.20 -3.05 6.30
CA ASP A 227 -8.63 -3.30 7.67
C ASP A 227 -10.17 -3.41 7.79
N GLY A 228 -10.92 -2.54 7.10
CA GLY A 228 -12.38 -2.55 7.23
C GLY A 228 -13.13 -1.99 6.03
N GLY A 229 -12.49 -1.88 4.86
CA GLY A 229 -13.10 -1.29 3.69
C GLY A 229 -14.25 -2.13 3.12
N ASN A 230 -15.26 -1.45 2.60
CA ASN A 230 -16.42 -1.99 1.90
C ASN A 230 -16.04 -2.69 0.59
N PRO A 231 -16.27 -4.00 0.46
CA PRO A 231 -16.00 -4.75 -0.76
C PRO A 231 -16.98 -4.45 -1.91
N ASP A 232 -18.09 -3.76 -1.63
CA ASP A 232 -19.17 -3.47 -2.57
C ASP A 232 -19.42 -1.95 -2.69
N PRO A 233 -18.82 -1.28 -3.70
CA PRO A 233 -19.05 0.15 -3.93
C PRO A 233 -20.50 0.55 -4.21
N SER A 234 -21.35 -0.38 -4.66
CA SER A 234 -22.76 -0.11 -5.00
C SER A 234 -23.63 0.08 -3.74
N LEU A 235 -23.23 -0.53 -2.62
CA LEU A 235 -23.87 -0.40 -1.31
C LEU A 235 -23.99 1.06 -0.87
N THR A 236 -22.97 1.87 -1.18
CA THR A 236 -22.91 3.30 -0.87
C THR A 236 -23.06 4.17 -2.12
N GLN A 237 -23.55 3.60 -3.23
CA GLN A 237 -23.72 4.28 -4.52
C GLN A 237 -22.46 5.07 -4.93
N GLY A 238 -21.31 4.40 -4.82
CA GLY A 238 -20.01 5.03 -4.95
C GLY A 238 -19.55 5.68 -3.64
N LYS A 239 -19.16 6.95 -3.69
CA LYS A 239 -18.64 7.69 -2.53
C LYS A 239 -19.69 8.61 -1.90
N ASP A 240 -20.93 8.13 -1.72
CA ASP A 240 -21.95 8.87 -0.99
C ASP A 240 -21.72 8.78 0.53
N ALA A 241 -21.29 9.90 1.12
CA ALA A 241 -20.98 9.98 2.54
C ALA A 241 -22.20 9.79 3.46
N LYS A 242 -23.41 10.14 3.02
CA LYS A 242 -24.62 10.01 3.83
C LYS A 242 -25.08 8.55 3.88
N LEU A 243 -25.07 7.87 2.73
CA LEU A 243 -25.36 6.44 2.66
C LEU A 243 -24.33 5.63 3.44
N ALA A 244 -23.04 5.92 3.28
CA ALA A 244 -21.99 5.22 4.02
C ALA A 244 -22.10 5.38 5.54
N LYS A 245 -22.46 6.58 6.03
CA LYS A 245 -22.73 6.80 7.46
C LYS A 245 -23.95 6.03 7.94
N ALA A 246 -25.01 5.97 7.13
CA ALA A 246 -26.19 5.18 7.46
C ALA A 246 -25.85 3.69 7.54
N GLU A 247 -25.00 3.21 6.63
CA GLU A 247 -24.55 1.82 6.59
C GLU A 247 -23.68 1.48 7.81
N GLU A 248 -22.70 2.32 8.15
CA GLU A 248 -21.85 2.05 9.31
C GLU A 248 -22.65 1.98 10.62
N LEU A 249 -23.68 2.82 10.77
CA LEU A 249 -24.56 2.85 11.93
C LEU A 249 -25.46 1.61 12.07
N LYS A 250 -25.54 0.73 11.06
CA LYS A 250 -26.20 -0.58 11.17
C LYS A 250 -25.34 -1.60 11.93
N GLY A 251 -24.08 -1.26 12.22
CA GLY A 251 -23.12 -2.15 12.89
C GLY A 251 -22.13 -2.76 11.91
N TRP A 252 -21.32 -1.90 11.26
CA TRP A 252 -20.25 -2.37 10.36
C TRP A 252 -19.34 -3.38 11.03
N ASP A 253 -19.03 -4.46 10.32
CA ASP A 253 -18.38 -5.66 10.83
C ASP A 253 -16.84 -5.61 10.79
N TYR A 254 -16.26 -4.65 10.05
CA TYR A 254 -14.82 -4.48 9.86
C TYR A 254 -14.16 -5.78 9.36
N PRO A 255 -14.28 -6.11 8.06
CA PRO A 255 -13.95 -7.44 7.55
C PRO A 255 -12.49 -7.91 7.71
N ARG A 256 -11.54 -6.99 7.94
CA ARG A 256 -10.10 -7.27 8.09
C ARG A 256 -9.56 -8.21 7.01
N HIS A 257 -9.60 -7.74 5.77
CA HIS A 257 -9.26 -8.51 4.55
C HIS A 257 -7.87 -9.14 4.58
N LEU A 258 -6.96 -8.65 5.42
CA LEU A 258 -5.59 -9.15 5.55
C LEU A 258 -5.28 -9.89 6.88
N GLN A 259 -6.29 -10.11 7.72
CA GLN A 259 -6.16 -10.82 9.00
C GLN A 259 -5.43 -12.17 8.87
N GLY A 260 -4.66 -12.54 9.89
CA GLY A 260 -4.05 -13.87 10.00
C GLY A 260 -2.73 -14.04 9.25
N ARG A 261 -2.15 -12.96 8.73
CA ARG A 261 -0.80 -13.02 8.16
C ARG A 261 0.27 -12.94 9.24
N ILE A 262 1.44 -13.47 8.95
CA ILE A 262 2.60 -13.41 9.83
C ILE A 262 3.55 -12.32 9.32
N PHE A 263 4.30 -11.66 10.20
CA PHE A 263 5.27 -10.66 9.75
C PHE A 263 6.61 -10.72 10.47
N SER A 264 7.62 -10.20 9.76
CA SER A 264 8.88 -9.73 10.32
C SER A 264 9.14 -8.29 9.84
N VAL A 265 9.75 -7.47 10.68
CA VAL A 265 10.15 -6.10 10.37
C VAL A 265 11.59 -5.87 10.79
N VAL A 266 12.36 -5.27 9.88
CA VAL A 266 13.72 -4.80 10.11
C VAL A 266 13.76 -3.31 9.83
N VAL A 267 14.12 -2.53 10.86
CA VAL A 267 14.35 -1.10 10.73
C VAL A 267 15.83 -0.83 10.95
N HIS A 268 16.42 -0.03 10.06
CA HIS A 268 17.76 0.47 10.26
C HIS A 268 17.80 1.99 10.20
N GLY A 269 18.59 2.59 11.08
CA GLY A 269 18.92 4.01 11.04
C GLY A 269 20.42 4.22 11.04
N ASP A 270 20.84 5.48 10.92
CA ASP A 270 22.25 5.85 11.04
C ASP A 270 22.57 6.43 12.42
N VAL A 271 21.59 7.06 13.08
CA VAL A 271 21.80 7.76 14.37
C VAL A 271 20.61 7.62 15.32
N GLU A 272 19.41 8.00 14.89
CA GLU A 272 18.24 8.11 15.79
C GLU A 272 16.95 7.58 15.13
N GLY A 273 16.00 7.17 15.97
CA GLY A 273 14.62 6.91 15.59
C GLY A 273 14.29 5.48 15.10
N ALA A 274 15.27 4.57 15.08
CA ALA A 274 15.05 3.18 14.61
C ALA A 274 13.98 2.47 15.44
N GLU A 275 14.06 2.58 16.77
CA GLU A 275 13.10 1.99 17.69
C GLU A 275 11.67 2.51 17.46
N ASN A 276 11.50 3.84 17.31
CA ASN A 276 10.19 4.47 17.10
C ASN A 276 9.54 4.00 15.80
N VAL A 277 10.33 3.90 14.73
CA VAL A 277 9.83 3.44 13.43
C VAL A 277 9.45 1.96 13.50
N ARG A 278 10.26 1.11 14.14
CA ARG A 278 9.95 -0.31 14.31
C ARG A 278 8.68 -0.51 15.13
N ARG A 279 8.51 0.22 16.24
CA ARG A 279 7.28 0.24 17.05
C ARG A 279 6.07 0.62 16.18
N SER A 280 6.14 1.73 15.46
CA SER A 280 5.05 2.22 14.60
C SER A 280 4.63 1.22 13.52
N VAL A 281 5.59 0.59 12.82
CA VAL A 281 5.31 -0.42 11.79
C VAL A 281 4.70 -1.69 12.41
N SER A 282 5.24 -2.15 13.54
CA SER A 282 4.73 -3.33 14.25
C SER A 282 3.31 -3.13 14.76
N ASP A 283 3.04 -1.99 15.41
CA ASP A 283 1.72 -1.67 15.95
C ASP A 283 0.68 -1.56 14.83
N TRP A 284 1.06 -0.98 13.69
CA TRP A 284 0.22 -0.95 12.49
C TRP A 284 -0.16 -2.36 11.99
N LEU A 285 0.82 -3.27 11.87
CA LEU A 285 0.56 -4.65 11.42
C LEU A 285 -0.28 -5.43 12.44
N LYS A 286 0.01 -5.30 13.73
CA LYS A 286 -0.76 -5.93 14.82
C LYS A 286 -2.19 -5.40 14.88
N PHE A 287 -2.40 -4.11 14.61
CA PHE A 287 -3.73 -3.53 14.50
C PHE A 287 -4.57 -4.23 13.43
N MET A 288 -3.98 -4.47 12.25
CA MET A 288 -4.57 -5.26 11.15
C MET A 288 -4.61 -6.78 11.42
N LYS A 289 -4.36 -7.23 12.65
CA LYS A 289 -4.36 -8.64 13.09
C LYS A 289 -3.32 -9.52 12.40
N PHE A 290 -2.13 -8.96 12.15
CA PHE A 290 -0.97 -9.77 11.82
C PHE A 290 -0.29 -10.25 13.12
N THR A 291 0.40 -11.38 13.04
CA THR A 291 1.15 -11.96 14.16
C THR A 291 2.65 -11.85 13.89
N PRO A 292 3.47 -11.33 14.81
CA PRO A 292 4.92 -11.35 14.64
C PRO A 292 5.42 -12.80 14.56
N ALA A 293 6.40 -13.07 13.71
CA ALA A 293 6.90 -14.42 13.49
C ALA A 293 7.60 -15.04 14.73
N GLY A 294 8.05 -14.20 15.65
CA GLY A 294 8.78 -14.60 16.85
C GLY A 294 9.38 -13.40 17.59
N PRO A 295 10.12 -13.65 18.69
CA PRO A 295 10.75 -12.59 19.48
C PRO A 295 11.81 -11.79 18.72
N ASP A 296 12.46 -12.40 17.71
CA ASP A 296 13.51 -11.76 16.90
C ASP A 296 13.00 -11.35 15.51
N ALA A 297 11.68 -11.31 15.34
CA ALA A 297 11.04 -10.89 14.09
C ALA A 297 10.92 -9.37 13.96
N GLU A 298 11.15 -8.62 15.04
CA GLU A 298 11.01 -7.17 15.08
C GLU A 298 12.34 -6.53 15.49
N ILE A 299 13.15 -6.13 14.50
CA ILE A 299 14.52 -5.65 14.71
C ILE A 299 14.60 -4.14 14.44
N ASP A 300 15.30 -3.42 15.32
CA ASP A 300 15.75 -2.04 15.08
C ASP A 300 17.24 -1.91 15.41
N ARG A 301 18.05 -1.42 14.46
CA ARG A 301 19.52 -1.27 14.62
C ARG A 301 20.03 0.02 14.00
N TYR A 302 21.19 0.47 14.47
CA TYR A 302 21.97 1.51 13.81
C TYR A 302 23.12 0.88 13.05
N ILE A 303 23.26 1.19 11.76
CA ILE A 303 24.34 0.69 10.92
C ILE A 303 25.31 1.83 10.64
N GLY A 304 26.51 1.75 11.22
CA GLY A 304 27.49 2.83 11.19
C GLY A 304 27.09 3.98 12.11
N TYR A 305 26.76 3.69 13.38
CA TYR A 305 26.31 4.67 14.35
C TYR A 305 27.29 5.85 14.48
N TRP A 306 26.85 7.05 14.09
CA TRP A 306 27.68 8.28 13.98
C TRP A 306 28.91 8.18 13.06
N GLU A 307 29.02 7.15 12.24
CA GLU A 307 30.05 7.06 11.22
C GLU A 307 29.72 7.95 10.00
N PRO A 308 30.71 8.33 9.17
CA PRO A 308 30.44 9.06 7.94
C PRO A 308 29.52 8.28 7.00
N TYR A 309 28.50 8.95 6.45
CA TYR A 309 27.58 8.34 5.47
C TYR A 309 28.29 7.75 4.25
N ALA A 310 29.45 8.30 3.88
CA ALA A 310 30.28 7.82 2.78
C ALA A 310 30.78 6.37 2.98
N THR A 311 30.88 5.89 4.22
CA THR A 311 31.30 4.50 4.52
C THR A 311 30.11 3.61 4.88
N SER A 312 28.86 4.08 4.71
CA SER A 312 27.67 3.39 5.22
C SER A 312 27.49 1.96 4.69
N HIS A 313 27.94 1.68 3.47
CA HIS A 313 27.94 0.34 2.89
C HIS A 313 29.06 -0.54 3.47
N ASP A 314 30.26 0.00 3.68
CA ASP A 314 31.35 -0.70 4.38
C ASP A 314 30.96 -1.02 5.83
N SER A 315 30.22 -0.12 6.49
CA SER A 315 29.69 -0.35 7.84
C SER A 315 28.74 -1.54 7.85
N LEU A 316 27.82 -1.63 6.87
CA LEU A 316 26.95 -2.81 6.71
C LEU A 316 27.75 -4.09 6.41
N ASP A 317 28.81 -3.99 5.61
CA ASP A 317 29.64 -5.16 5.24
C ASP A 317 30.35 -5.76 6.46
N LYS A 318 30.84 -4.89 7.36
CA LYS A 318 31.52 -5.28 8.60
C LYS A 318 30.54 -5.74 9.68
N ASP A 319 29.29 -5.26 9.66
CA ASP A 319 28.27 -5.60 10.65
C ASP A 319 27.65 -6.98 10.38
N THR A 320 28.43 -8.02 10.67
CA THR A 320 28.00 -9.42 10.50
C THR A 320 26.84 -9.80 11.41
N ASP A 321 26.68 -9.12 12.54
CA ASP A 321 25.63 -9.37 13.52
C ASP A 321 24.28 -8.87 12.98
N MET A 322 24.21 -7.64 12.47
CA MET A 322 23.02 -7.13 11.79
C MET A 322 22.60 -8.04 10.62
N GLN A 323 23.56 -8.52 9.84
CA GLN A 323 23.27 -9.47 8.76
C GLN A 323 22.76 -10.81 9.29
N ALA A 324 23.27 -11.30 10.42
CA ALA A 324 22.80 -12.53 11.06
C ALA A 324 21.39 -12.37 11.63
N GLU A 325 21.09 -11.25 12.27
CA GLU A 325 19.75 -10.92 12.79
C GLU A 325 18.71 -10.89 11.67
N VAL A 326 19.02 -10.29 10.51
CA VAL A 326 18.13 -10.31 9.33
C VAL A 326 17.86 -11.73 8.85
N ARG A 327 18.87 -12.61 8.83
CA ARG A 327 18.70 -14.01 8.47
C ARG A 327 17.83 -14.75 9.50
N ILE A 328 18.06 -14.53 10.79
CA ILE A 328 17.26 -15.12 11.88
C ILE A 328 15.79 -14.70 11.78
N ALA A 329 15.50 -13.41 11.55
CA ALA A 329 14.13 -12.94 11.35
C ALA A 329 13.44 -13.60 10.15
N ALA A 330 14.20 -13.90 9.08
CA ALA A 330 13.68 -14.56 7.88
C ALA A 330 13.43 -16.06 8.14
N GLU A 331 14.32 -16.71 8.91
CA GLU A 331 14.13 -18.08 9.37
C GLU A 331 12.91 -18.21 10.30
N GLN A 332 12.73 -17.26 11.23
CA GLN A 332 11.55 -17.22 12.10
C GLN A 332 10.27 -17.08 11.28
N LEU A 333 10.26 -16.16 10.29
CA LEU A 333 9.12 -16.02 9.38
C LEU A 333 8.82 -17.32 8.65
N ALA A 334 9.85 -17.97 8.07
CA ALA A 334 9.70 -19.23 7.36
C ALA A 334 9.12 -20.34 8.23
N ARG A 335 9.63 -20.50 9.46
CA ARG A 335 9.14 -21.51 10.41
C ARG A 335 7.71 -21.21 10.84
N ALA A 336 7.40 -19.96 11.15
CA ALA A 336 6.07 -19.55 11.61
C ALA A 336 5.00 -19.75 10.54
N ILE A 337 5.25 -19.41 9.26
CA ILE A 337 4.27 -19.62 8.20
C ILE A 337 4.04 -21.11 7.90
N LYS A 338 5.09 -21.94 8.00
CA LYS A 338 4.99 -23.40 7.86
C LYS A 338 4.19 -24.01 9.01
N ALA A 339 4.50 -23.62 10.25
CA ALA A 339 3.76 -24.05 11.43
C ALA A 339 2.28 -23.65 11.35
N ARG A 340 1.98 -22.43 10.88
CA ARG A 340 0.60 -21.97 10.65
C ARG A 340 -0.11 -22.81 9.60
N ARG A 341 0.54 -23.10 8.47
CA ARG A 341 -0.01 -23.98 7.42
C ARG A 341 -0.27 -25.40 7.92
N GLY A 342 0.61 -25.91 8.79
CA GLY A 342 0.46 -27.23 9.44
C GLY A 342 -0.55 -27.27 10.59
N GLY A 343 -1.14 -26.13 10.99
CA GLY A 343 -2.05 -26.03 12.13
C GLY A 343 -1.36 -26.08 13.50
N GLU A 344 -0.03 -25.98 13.54
CA GLU A 344 0.79 -26.01 14.77
C GLU A 344 0.90 -24.62 15.44
N LEU A 345 0.64 -23.55 14.67
CA LEU A 345 0.62 -22.17 15.17
C LEU A 345 -0.80 -21.61 15.10
N VAL A 346 -1.48 -21.60 16.25
CA VAL A 346 -2.79 -20.97 16.42
C VAL A 346 -2.60 -19.63 17.12
N PRO A 347 -2.97 -18.50 16.50
CA PRO A 347 -3.01 -17.22 17.18
C PRO A 347 -3.98 -17.26 18.36
N THR A 348 -3.54 -16.78 19.52
CA THR A 348 -4.30 -16.83 20.77
C THR A 348 -5.59 -15.99 20.77
N TYR A 349 -5.80 -15.17 19.75
CA TYR A 349 -7.01 -14.37 19.57
C TYR A 349 -8.05 -15.02 18.65
N GLU A 350 -7.74 -16.13 17.96
CA GLU A 350 -8.72 -16.77 17.06
C GLU A 350 -9.93 -17.28 17.85
N GLY A 351 -11.13 -16.99 17.35
CA GLY A 351 -12.39 -17.27 18.04
C GLY A 351 -12.74 -16.31 19.19
N LEU A 352 -11.87 -15.35 19.51
CA LEU A 352 -12.15 -14.30 20.50
C LEU A 352 -12.58 -13.01 19.81
N GLU A 353 -13.80 -12.57 20.08
CA GLU A 353 -14.28 -11.27 19.59
C GLU A 353 -13.77 -10.13 20.47
N SER A 354 -13.17 -9.11 19.84
CA SER A 354 -12.81 -7.89 20.55
C SER A 354 -14.09 -7.10 20.87
N PRO A 355 -14.29 -6.65 22.13
CA PRO A 355 -15.42 -5.78 22.47
C PRO A 355 -15.34 -4.41 21.78
N ARG A 356 -14.16 -4.06 21.24
CA ARG A 356 -13.93 -2.87 20.40
C ARG A 356 -13.42 -3.33 19.04
N GLN A 357 -14.29 -3.26 18.04
CA GLN A 357 -13.95 -3.65 16.66
C GLN A 357 -13.20 -2.54 15.89
N LYS A 358 -13.29 -1.30 16.39
CA LYS A 358 -12.67 -0.10 15.85
C LYS A 358 -11.26 0.13 16.35
#